data_AF-A0A510TP32-F1
#
_entry.id   AF-A0A510TP32-F1
#
_cell.length_a   1.000
_cell.length_b   1.000
_cell.length_c   1.000
_cell.angle_alpha   90.00
_cell.angle_beta   90.00
_cell.angle_gamma   90.00
#
_symmetry.space_group_name_H-M   'P 1'
#
loop_
_entity.id
_entity.type
_entity.pdbx_description
1 polymer ?
#
loop_
_entity_poly.entity_id
_entity_poly.type
_entity_poly.pdbx_seq_one_letter_code
_entity_poly.pdbx_strand_id
1 'polypeptide(L)' 'MIGEISGALADIGCTTPGQAWTYWHLGPGPGPDYLKGERGREWSHRTGRATAANPHAVARAPAGHPVGAPPEQR' A
#
# COMPACT_ATOMS: atom_id res chain seq x y z
N MET A 1 1.28 -11.91 3.78
CA MET A 1 1.00 -11.50 2.39
C MET A 1 1.29 -10.02 2.12
N ILE A 2 0.87 -9.02 2.91
CA ILE A 2 1.17 -7.61 2.59
C ILE A 2 2.67 -7.30 2.59
N GLY A 3 3.40 -7.68 3.65
CA GLY A 3 4.84 -7.41 3.75
C GLY A 3 5.68 -8.11 2.67
N GLU A 4 5.26 -9.29 2.23
CA GLU A 4 5.93 -10.07 1.18
C GLU A 4 5.82 -9.37 -0.18
N ILE A 5 4.62 -8.91 -0.55
CA ILE A 5 4.41 -8.18 -1.80
C ILE A 5 5.16 -6.84 -1.76
N SER A 6 5.09 -6.09 -0.65
CA SER A 6 5.82 -4.84 -0.49
C SER A 6 7.34 -5.03 -0.57
N GLY A 7 7.87 -6.13 -0.01
CA GLY A 7 9.27 -6.51 -0.13
C GLY A 7 9.67 -6.79 -1.57
N ALA A 8 8.90 -7.64 -2.26
CA ALA A 8 9.17 -7.97 -3.66
C ALA A 8 9.10 -6.74 -4.59
N LEU A 9 8.21 -5.77 -4.31
CA LEU A 9 8.18 -4.49 -5.02
C LEU A 9 9.45 -3.67 -4.78
N ALA A 10 9.95 -3.64 -3.54
CA ALA A 10 11.20 -2.96 -3.22
C ALA A 10 12.41 -3.64 -3.90
N ASP A 11 12.41 -4.97 -3.99
CA ASP A 11 13.48 -5.75 -4.64
C ASP A 11 13.62 -5.43 -6.14
N ILE A 12 12.53 -5.02 -6.80
CA ILE A 12 12.55 -4.55 -8.21
C ILE A 12 12.68 -3.02 -8.33
N GLY A 13 12.99 -2.32 -7.24
CA GLY A 13 13.28 -0.88 -7.23
C GLY A 13 12.05 0.03 -7.11
N CYS A 14 10.87 -0.51 -6.81
CA CYS A 14 9.69 0.32 -6.57
C CYS A 14 9.75 1.00 -5.19
N THR A 15 9.35 2.28 -5.13
CA THR A 15 9.16 2.99 -3.86
C THR A 15 7.73 2.77 -3.36
N THR A 16 7.56 2.13 -2.21
CA THR A 16 6.25 1.84 -1.60
C THR A 16 6.03 2.73 -0.37
N PRO A 17 5.07 3.68 -0.38
CA PRO A 17 4.82 4.54 0.79
C PRO A 17 4.10 3.83 1.93
N GLY A 18 4.10 4.48 3.10
CA GLY A 18 3.18 4.13 4.19
C GLY A 18 1.73 4.14 3.72
N GLN A 19 0.93 3.21 4.23
CA GLN A 19 -0.48 3.01 3.85
C GLN A 19 -0.70 2.84 2.33
N ALA A 20 0.24 2.21 1.61
CA ALA A 20 0.07 1.80 0.21
C ALA A 20 -0.83 0.56 0.00
N TRP A 21 -1.54 0.15 1.04
CA TRP A 21 -2.39 -1.04 1.04
C TRP A 21 -3.62 -0.82 1.92
N THR A 22 -4.68 -1.54 1.56
CA THR A 22 -5.88 -1.70 2.38
C THR A 22 -6.34 -3.15 2.24
N TYR A 23 -7.16 -3.60 3.17
CA TYR A 23 -7.83 -4.89 3.08
C TYR A 23 -9.13 -4.83 3.88
N TRP A 24 -9.92 -5.89 3.77
CA TRP A 24 -11.05 -6.12 4.65
C TRP A 24 -11.04 -7.59 5.07
N HIS A 25 -11.13 -7.85 6.36
CA HIS A 25 -11.23 -9.19 6.92
C HIS A 25 -11.78 -9.11 8.34
N LEU A 26 -12.69 -10.02 8.71
CA LEU A 26 -13.37 -10.01 10.02
C LEU A 26 -12.77 -10.95 11.05
N GLY A 27 -11.66 -11.60 10.73
CA GLY A 27 -11.07 -12.68 11.53
C GLY A 27 -11.32 -14.05 10.90
N PRO A 28 -10.75 -15.10 11.48
CA PRO A 28 -10.81 -16.45 10.91
C PRO A 28 -12.25 -16.99 10.81
N GLY A 29 -12.49 -17.84 9.80
CA GLY A 29 -13.76 -18.52 9.59
C GLY A 29 -14.53 -18.04 8.35
N PRO A 30 -15.68 -18.67 8.03
CA PRO A 30 -16.44 -18.42 6.80
C PRO A 30 -17.31 -17.16 6.91
N GLY A 31 -16.84 -16.13 7.64
CA GLY A 31 -17.61 -14.91 7.91
C GLY A 31 -18.23 -14.30 6.66
N PRO A 32 -19.18 -13.36 6.81
CA PRO A 32 -19.89 -12.81 5.67
C PRO A 32 -18.92 -12.22 4.65
N ASP A 33 -19.26 -12.34 3.37
CA ASP A 33 -18.54 -11.65 2.31
C ASP A 33 -18.57 -10.13 2.55
N TYR A 34 -17.60 -9.43 1.97
CA TYR A 34 -17.53 -7.98 2.07
C TYR A 34 -18.86 -7.29 1.75
N LEU A 35 -19.61 -7.76 0.73
CA LEU A 35 -20.91 -7.19 0.33
C LEU A 35 -22.05 -7.42 1.34
N LYS A 36 -21.91 -8.41 2.23
CA LYS A 36 -22.95 -8.82 3.19
C LYS A 36 -22.67 -8.36 4.62
N GLY A 37 -21.45 -7.87 4.91
CA GLY A 37 -21.05 -7.40 6.24
C GLY A 37 -20.61 -5.95 6.27
N GLU A 38 -21.11 -5.16 7.24
CA GLU A 38 -20.75 -3.74 7.42
C GLU A 38 -19.53 -3.53 8.31
N ARG A 39 -19.29 -4.45 9.24
CA ARG A 39 -18.21 -4.34 10.24
C ARG A 39 -16.86 -4.17 9.55
N GLY A 40 -16.04 -3.23 10.03
CA GLY A 40 -14.70 -2.99 9.49
C GLY A 40 -14.65 -2.29 8.11
N ARG A 41 -15.78 -2.07 7.42
CA ARG A 41 -15.79 -1.36 6.12
C ARG A 41 -15.30 0.07 6.24
N GLU A 42 -15.66 0.77 7.32
CA GLU A 42 -15.22 2.15 7.53
C GLU A 42 -13.70 2.25 7.53
N TRP A 43 -13.01 1.34 8.22
CA TRP A 43 -11.56 1.27 8.23
C TRP A 43 -11.03 1.01 6.82
N SER A 44 -11.54 -0.01 6.12
CA SER A 44 -11.12 -0.36 4.76
C SER A 44 -11.34 0.77 3.76
N HIS A 45 -12.44 1.52 3.86
CA HIS A 45 -12.72 2.68 3.02
C HIS A 45 -11.76 3.82 3.32
N ARG A 46 -11.52 4.12 4.60
CA ARG A 46 -10.63 5.19 5.01
C ARG A 46 -9.20 4.92 4.57
N THR A 47 -8.69 3.72 4.83
CA THR A 47 -7.36 3.31 4.38
C THR A 47 -7.30 3.13 2.87
N GLY A 48 -8.39 2.69 2.22
CA GLY A 48 -8.47 2.60 0.76
C GLY A 48 -8.32 3.95 0.06
N ARG A 49 -8.90 5.02 0.63
CA ARG A 49 -8.65 6.40 0.14
C ARG A 49 -7.19 6.80 0.27
N ALA A 50 -6.54 6.47 1.38
CA ALA A 50 -5.11 6.71 1.55
C ALA A 50 -4.26 5.88 0.56
N THR A 51 -4.62 4.61 0.33
CA THR A 51 -3.98 3.73 -0.65
C THR A 51 -4.15 4.21 -2.09
N ALA A 52 -5.23 4.91 -2.42
CA ALA A 52 -5.35 5.56 -3.72
C ALA A 52 -4.44 6.81 -3.81
N ALA A 53 -4.38 7.62 -2.74
CA ALA A 53 -3.67 8.90 -2.74
C ALA A 53 -2.14 8.76 -2.64
N ASN A 54 -1.64 7.90 -1.75
CA ASN A 54 -0.22 7.87 -1.39
C ASN A 54 0.67 7.32 -2.52
N PRO A 55 0.39 6.16 -3.14
CA PRO A 55 1.20 5.65 -4.25
C PRO A 55 1.16 6.60 -5.45
N HIS A 56 0.01 7.22 -5.72
CA HIS A 56 -0.09 8.24 -6.78
C HIS A 56 0.81 9.45 -6.50
N ALA A 57 0.81 9.97 -5.27
CA ALA A 57 1.67 11.07 -4.89
C ALA A 57 3.16 10.70 -5.00
N VAL A 58 3.55 9.52 -4.52
CA VAL A 58 4.93 9.02 -4.61
C VAL A 58 5.35 8.78 -6.06
N ALA A 59 4.48 8.24 -6.91
CA ALA A 59 4.79 8.04 -8.32
C ALA A 59 5.03 9.37 -9.06
N ARG A 60 4.35 10.45 -8.64
CA ARG A 60 4.55 11.78 -9.23
C ARG A 60 5.76 12.53 -8.70
N ALA A 61 6.20 12.28 -7.47
CA ALA A 61 7.28 13.05 -6.85
C ALA A 61 8.61 13.02 -7.64
N PRO A 62 9.08 11.87 -8.17
CA PRO A 62 10.30 11.80 -8.98
C PRO A 62 10.29 12.67 -10.23
N ALA A 63 9.12 13.00 -10.78
CA ALA A 63 9.03 13.88 -11.94
C ALA A 63 9.49 15.32 -11.63
N GLY A 64 9.37 15.76 -10.37
CA GLY A 64 9.85 17.07 -9.91
C GLY A 64 11.13 17.01 -9.07
N HIS A 65 11.44 15.85 -8.48
CA HIS A 65 12.64 15.63 -7.67
C HIS A 65 13.15 14.19 -7.86
N PRO A 66 13.92 13.92 -8.92
CA PRO A 66 14.42 12.58 -9.19
C PRO A 66 15.26 12.05 -8.04
N VAL A 67 15.13 10.76 -7.74
CA VAL A 67 16.04 10.08 -6.81
C VAL A 67 17.41 9.99 -7.49
N GLY A 68 18.44 10.53 -6.83
CA GLY A 68 19.81 10.49 -7.33
C GLY A 68 20.42 9.09 -7.28
N ALA A 69 21.55 8.90 -7.94
CA ALA A 69 22.32 7.67 -7.83
C ALA A 69 22.72 7.40 -6.37
N PRO A 70 22.77 6.13 -5.93
CA PRO A 70 23.27 5.79 -4.60
C PRO A 70 24.69 6.34 -4.38
N PRO A 71 25.04 6.79 -3.17
CA PRO A 71 26.40 7.19 -2.87
C PRO A 71 27.37 6.01 -3.04
N GLU A 72 28.54 6.28 -3.60
CA GLU A 72 29.58 5.25 -3.77
C GLU A 72 30.02 4.73 -2.40
N GLN A 73 29.97 3.41 -2.22
CA GLN A 73 30.53 2.76 -1.04
C GLN A 73 32.04 2.64 -1.25
N ARG A 74 32.84 3.39 -0.47
CA ARG A 74 34.30 3.28 -0.43
C ARG A 74 34.75 2.04 0.32
#